data_AF-A0A1Y5NV91-F1
#
_entry.id   AF-A0A1Y5NV91-F1
#
_cell.length_a   1.000
_cell.length_b   1.000
_cell.length_c   1.000
_cell.angle_alpha   90.00
_cell.angle_beta   90.00
_cell.angle_gamma   90.00
#
_symmetry.space_group_name_H-M   'P 1'
#
loop_
_entity.id
_entity.type
_entity.pdbx_description
1 polymer ?
#
loop_
_entity_poly.entity_id
_entity_poly.type
_entity_poly.pdbx_seq_one_letter_code
_entity_poly.pdbx_strand_id
1 'polypeptide(L)'
;MGWVTLIAALYFAFGASLYMGTMWTLRLFLFPTWRALTPDQVDVHFGIPTRLATVFFTWIVPVMFLASIWLIVAEWGTPLVWFGVGCLLGIFVLTFVGQGLIIPINKRVRSGEVTDVAELQELLRRWMALNSVRFYGATATWLVIIGYLVVRGDLVGALT
;
A
#
# COMPACT_ATOMS: atom_id res chain seq x y z
N MET A 1 8.87 0.31 -26.00
CA MET A 1 9.24 0.71 -24.63
C MET A 1 10.69 0.29 -24.40
N GLY A 2 11.54 1.16 -23.83
CA GLY A 2 12.91 0.77 -23.46
C GLY A 2 12.93 -0.22 -22.29
N TRP A 3 13.93 -1.09 -22.22
CA TRP A 3 14.04 -2.12 -21.18
C TRP A 3 13.99 -1.56 -19.76
N VAL A 4 14.63 -0.41 -19.52
CA VAL A 4 14.65 0.24 -18.19
C VAL A 4 13.24 0.68 -17.78
N THR A 5 12.48 1.30 -18.69
CA THR A 5 11.09 1.71 -18.44
C THR A 5 10.19 0.51 -18.17
N LEU A 6 10.36 -0.59 -18.94
CA LEU A 6 9.62 -1.82 -18.70
C LEU A 6 9.91 -2.38 -17.30
N ILE A 7 11.18 -2.47 -16.91
CA ILE A 7 11.59 -2.98 -15.59
C ILE A 7 11.03 -2.09 -14.48
N ALA A 8 11.10 -0.76 -14.63
CA ALA A 8 10.53 0.17 -13.68
C ALA A 8 9.01 -0.02 -13.53
N ALA A 9 8.30 -0.15 -14.64
CA ALA A 9 6.85 -0.36 -14.64
C ALA A 9 6.47 -1.70 -14.00
N LEU A 10 7.18 -2.78 -14.34
CA LEU A 10 6.95 -4.12 -13.76
C LEU A 10 7.26 -4.16 -12.27
N TYR A 11 8.36 -3.53 -11.83
CA TYR A 11 8.70 -3.44 -10.41
C TYR A 11 7.61 -2.67 -9.65
N PHE A 12 7.16 -1.54 -10.21
CA PHE A 12 6.09 -0.77 -9.60
C PHE A 12 4.78 -1.58 -9.54
N ALA A 13 4.42 -2.29 -10.62
CA ALA A 13 3.25 -3.15 -10.67
C ALA A 13 3.32 -4.29 -9.64
N PHE A 14 4.49 -4.89 -9.45
CA PHE A 14 4.73 -5.88 -8.40
C PHE A 14 4.49 -5.30 -7.01
N GLY A 15 5.14 -4.17 -6.69
CA GLY A 15 4.97 -3.51 -5.39
C GLY A 15 3.53 -3.05 -5.13
N ALA A 16 2.85 -2.50 -6.15
CA ALA A 16 1.45 -2.11 -6.08
C ALA A 16 0.52 -3.31 -5.88
N SER A 17 0.81 -4.45 -6.51
CA SER A 17 0.04 -5.69 -6.34
C SER A 17 0.18 -6.25 -4.92
N LEU A 18 1.38 -6.20 -4.35
CA LEU A 18 1.61 -6.57 -2.95
C LEU A 18 0.85 -5.66 -1.98
N TYR A 19 0.88 -4.35 -2.21
CA TYR A 19 0.13 -3.37 -1.42
C TYR A 19 -1.38 -3.62 -1.49
N MET A 20 -1.91 -3.73 -2.71
CA MET A 20 -3.32 -3.99 -2.96
C MET A 20 -3.74 -5.32 -2.31
N GLY A 21 -3.03 -6.42 -2.58
CA GLY A 21 -3.34 -7.72 -2.00
C GLY A 21 -3.32 -7.72 -0.46
N THR A 22 -2.33 -7.05 0.15
CA THR A 22 -2.26 -6.91 1.61
C THR A 22 -3.48 -6.16 2.16
N MET A 23 -3.86 -5.03 1.53
CA MET A 23 -5.01 -4.25 1.96
C MET A 23 -6.33 -4.99 1.77
N TRP A 24 -6.48 -5.72 0.66
CA TRP A 24 -7.65 -6.56 0.40
C TRP A 24 -7.77 -7.69 1.42
N THR A 25 -6.66 -8.38 1.72
CA THR A 25 -6.63 -9.43 2.74
C THR A 25 -7.06 -8.88 4.10
N LEU A 26 -6.54 -7.71 4.44
CA LEU A 26 -6.85 -7.01 5.67
C LEU A 26 -8.33 -6.58 5.72
N ARG A 27 -8.88 -6.04 4.63
CA ARG A 27 -10.27 -5.60 4.53
C ARG A 27 -11.28 -6.74 4.55
N LEU A 28 -10.96 -7.88 3.95
CA LEU A 28 -11.90 -9.00 3.80
C LEU A 28 -11.82 -9.99 4.96
N PHE A 29 -10.62 -10.29 5.47
CA PHE A 29 -10.43 -11.39 6.42
C PHE A 29 -10.08 -10.93 7.83
N LEU A 30 -9.34 -9.82 7.99
CA LEU A 30 -8.92 -9.33 9.31
C LEU A 30 -9.89 -8.28 9.90
N PHE A 31 -10.57 -7.51 9.06
CA PHE A 31 -11.55 -6.51 9.49
C PHE A 31 -12.81 -7.07 10.18
N PRO A 32 -13.28 -8.29 9.88
CA PRO A 32 -14.39 -8.87 10.65
C PRO A 32 -13.99 -9.28 12.07
N THR A 33 -12.72 -9.58 12.34
CA THR A 33 -12.29 -10.26 13.57
C THR A 33 -11.73 -9.33 14.65
N TRP A 34 -11.35 -8.08 14.32
CA TRP A 34 -10.70 -7.17 15.29
C TRP A 34 -11.54 -6.85 16.53
N ARG A 35 -12.87 -6.91 16.44
CA ARG A 35 -13.77 -6.61 17.58
C ARG A 35 -13.66 -7.62 18.72
N ALA A 36 -13.20 -8.83 18.41
CA ALA A 36 -13.01 -9.91 19.37
C ALA A 36 -11.60 -9.93 19.98
N LEU A 37 -10.68 -9.05 19.53
CA LEU A 37 -9.32 -9.03 20.03
C LEU A 37 -9.27 -8.47 21.45
N THR A 38 -8.64 -9.22 22.33
CA THR A 38 -8.27 -8.83 23.69
C THR A 38 -6.80 -8.41 23.76
N PRO A 39 -6.37 -7.66 24.80
CA PRO A 39 -4.98 -7.25 24.96
C PRO A 39 -3.97 -8.40 24.96
N ASP A 40 -4.33 -9.59 25.44
CA ASP A 40 -3.46 -10.79 25.43
C ASP A 40 -3.29 -11.40 24.03
N GLN A 41 -4.25 -11.18 23.13
CA GLN A 41 -4.26 -11.75 21.77
C GLN A 41 -3.77 -10.76 20.71
N VAL A 42 -3.81 -9.46 21.01
CA VAL A 42 -3.56 -8.40 20.01
C VAL A 42 -2.15 -8.47 19.44
N ASP A 43 -1.13 -8.81 20.23
CA ASP A 43 0.24 -8.84 19.69
C ASP A 43 0.42 -9.98 18.66
N VAL A 44 -0.14 -11.15 18.92
CA VAL A 44 -0.07 -12.30 18.02
C VAL A 44 -0.82 -12.05 16.71
N HIS A 45 -2.04 -11.52 16.79
CA HIS A 45 -2.90 -11.36 15.62
C HIS A 45 -2.70 -10.03 14.87
N PHE A 46 -2.09 -9.03 15.50
CA PHE A 46 -1.93 -7.70 14.94
C PHE A 46 -0.49 -7.17 15.05
N GLY A 47 0.13 -7.24 16.23
CA GLY A 47 1.45 -6.67 16.47
C GLY A 47 2.57 -7.29 15.62
N ILE A 48 2.69 -8.62 15.62
CA ILE A 48 3.70 -9.36 14.86
C ILE A 48 3.48 -9.17 13.33
N PRO A 49 2.28 -9.40 12.76
CA PRO A 49 2.06 -9.22 11.33
C PRO A 49 2.32 -7.78 10.85
N THR A 50 1.87 -6.78 11.60
CA THR A 50 2.06 -5.37 11.21
C THR A 50 3.52 -4.95 11.25
N ARG A 51 4.31 -5.46 12.20
CA ARG A 51 5.76 -5.23 12.25
C ARG A 51 6.45 -5.85 11.03
N LEU A 52 6.18 -7.11 10.73
CA LEU A 52 6.78 -7.81 9.59
C LEU A 52 6.41 -7.14 8.26
N ALA A 53 5.15 -6.76 8.09
CA ALA A 53 4.70 -6.00 6.93
C ALA A 53 5.46 -4.66 6.80
N THR A 54 5.67 -3.95 7.92
CA THR A 54 6.41 -2.69 7.91
C THR A 54 7.86 -2.91 7.44
N VAL A 55 8.56 -3.90 8.00
CA VAL A 55 9.94 -4.23 7.62
C VAL A 55 10.02 -4.62 6.14
N PHE A 56 9.07 -5.41 5.65
CA PHE A 56 9.01 -5.79 4.25
C PHE A 56 8.86 -4.57 3.32
N PHE A 57 7.88 -3.70 3.60
CA PHE A 57 7.62 -2.53 2.75
C PHE A 57 8.71 -1.45 2.85
N THR A 58 9.51 -1.41 3.91
CA THR A 58 10.67 -0.49 4.01
C THR A 58 11.66 -0.68 2.86
N TRP A 59 11.78 -1.91 2.31
CA TRP A 59 12.68 -2.18 1.19
C TRP A 59 12.03 -1.98 -0.17
N ILE A 60 10.74 -2.30 -0.29
CA ILE A 60 10.00 -2.22 -1.57
C ILE A 60 9.66 -0.77 -1.93
N VAL A 61 9.18 0.01 -0.96
CA VAL A 61 8.65 1.37 -1.20
C VAL A 61 9.69 2.33 -1.81
N PRO A 62 10.95 2.41 -1.33
CA PRO A 62 11.94 3.32 -1.92
C PRO A 62 12.19 3.05 -3.41
N VAL A 63 12.23 1.77 -3.81
CA VAL A 63 12.43 1.40 -5.21
C VAL A 63 11.18 1.72 -6.04
N MET A 64 9.98 1.62 -5.46
CA MET A 64 8.76 2.11 -6.12
C MET A 64 8.79 3.63 -6.36
N PHE A 65 9.30 4.42 -5.40
CA PHE A 65 9.51 5.86 -5.63
C PHE A 65 10.43 6.10 -6.82
N LEU A 66 11.60 5.45 -6.85
CA LEU A 66 12.55 5.56 -7.96
C LEU A 66 11.92 5.13 -9.30
N ALA A 67 11.17 4.03 -9.32
CA ALA A 67 10.47 3.56 -10.50
C ALA A 67 9.44 4.59 -11.01
N SER A 68 8.64 5.17 -10.10
CA SER A 68 7.66 6.20 -10.49
C SER A 68 8.30 7.49 -11.00
N ILE A 69 9.40 7.93 -10.39
CA ILE A 69 10.18 9.09 -10.86
C ILE A 69 10.75 8.79 -12.26
N TRP A 70 11.29 7.58 -12.48
CA TRP A 70 11.77 7.18 -13.79
C TRP A 70 10.66 7.19 -14.85
N LEU A 71 9.46 6.68 -14.53
CA LEU A 71 8.33 6.73 -15.46
C LEU A 71 7.96 8.16 -15.84
N ILE A 72 8.00 9.11 -14.90
CA ILE A 72 7.76 10.53 -15.18
C ILE A 72 8.81 11.08 -16.14
N VAL A 73 10.10 10.80 -15.90
CA VAL A 73 11.19 11.27 -16.76
C VAL A 73 11.12 10.63 -18.14
N ALA A 74 10.87 9.33 -18.22
CA ALA A 74 10.86 8.57 -19.46
C ALA A 74 9.67 8.91 -20.38
N GLU A 75 8.53 9.28 -19.80
CA GLU A 75 7.32 9.63 -20.56
C GLU A 75 7.11 11.16 -20.64
N TRP A 76 8.13 11.95 -20.27
CA TRP A 76 8.05 13.41 -20.25
C TRP A 76 7.67 13.98 -21.62
N GLY A 77 6.73 14.94 -21.64
CA GLY A 77 6.20 15.52 -22.87
C GLY A 77 5.14 14.66 -23.57
N THR A 78 4.79 13.48 -23.02
CA THR A 78 3.69 12.64 -23.53
C THR A 78 2.52 12.63 -22.53
N PRO A 79 1.28 12.32 -22.97
CA PRO A 79 0.16 12.14 -22.05
C PRO A 79 0.38 11.02 -21.02
N LEU A 80 1.29 10.07 -21.28
CA LEU A 80 1.56 8.94 -20.39
C LEU A 80 2.31 9.33 -19.11
N VAL A 81 2.90 10.54 -19.07
CA VAL A 81 3.54 11.08 -17.86
C VAL A 81 2.61 11.07 -16.65
N TRP A 82 1.30 11.25 -16.88
CA TRP A 82 0.30 11.27 -15.82
C TRP A 82 0.14 9.93 -15.11
N PHE A 83 0.46 8.80 -15.75
CA PHE A 83 0.53 7.53 -15.06
C PHE A 83 1.69 7.48 -14.07
N GLY A 84 2.86 7.99 -14.45
CA GLY A 84 4.01 8.13 -13.56
C GLY A 84 3.70 9.05 -12.37
N VAL A 85 3.05 10.20 -12.63
CA VAL A 85 2.60 11.13 -11.57
C VAL A 85 1.58 10.45 -10.65
N GLY A 86 0.59 9.75 -11.20
CA GLY A 86 -0.40 9.01 -10.42
C GLY A 86 0.24 7.93 -9.55
N CYS A 87 1.24 7.21 -10.07
CA CYS A 87 2.03 6.24 -9.31
C CYS A 87 2.78 6.89 -8.15
N LEU A 88 3.47 8.02 -8.40
CA LEU A 88 4.22 8.75 -7.39
C LEU A 88 3.31 9.30 -6.28
N LEU A 89 2.20 9.92 -6.65
CA LEU A 89 1.20 10.42 -5.70
C LEU A 89 0.58 9.28 -4.89
N GLY A 90 0.24 8.17 -5.56
CA GLY A 90 -0.31 6.98 -4.93
C GLY A 90 0.61 6.40 -3.85
N ILE A 91 1.87 6.13 -4.21
CA ILE A 91 2.84 5.59 -3.24
C ILE A 91 3.16 6.58 -2.12
N PHE A 92 3.17 7.89 -2.42
CA PHE A 92 3.34 8.93 -1.41
C PHE A 92 2.20 8.91 -0.38
N VAL A 93 0.94 8.92 -0.82
CA VAL A 93 -0.23 8.86 0.08
C VAL A 93 -0.21 7.59 0.92
N LEU A 94 0.07 6.43 0.31
CA LEU A 94 0.15 5.16 1.04
C LEU A 94 1.25 5.17 2.11
N THR A 95 2.40 5.73 1.78
CA THR A 95 3.55 5.84 2.68
C THR A 95 3.26 6.83 3.80
N PHE A 96 2.67 7.98 3.49
CA PHE A 96 2.31 9.00 4.48
C PHE A 96 1.29 8.47 5.49
N VAL A 97 0.21 7.84 5.02
CA VAL A 97 -0.80 7.26 5.92
C VAL A 97 -0.20 6.10 6.73
N GLY A 98 0.61 5.25 6.11
CA GLY A 98 1.27 4.13 6.78
C GLY A 98 2.26 4.59 7.86
N GLN A 99 3.27 5.35 7.47
CA GLN A 99 4.36 5.75 8.36
C GLN A 99 3.96 6.88 9.30
N GLY A 100 3.23 7.87 8.81
CA GLY A 100 2.86 9.06 9.59
C GLY A 100 1.71 8.84 10.56
N LEU A 101 0.69 8.04 10.17
CA LEU A 101 -0.55 7.92 10.95
C LEU A 101 -0.73 6.53 11.59
N ILE A 102 -0.38 5.45 10.89
CA ILE A 102 -0.58 4.08 11.37
C ILE A 102 0.54 3.61 12.31
N ILE A 103 1.82 3.85 11.99
CA ILE A 103 2.93 3.40 12.84
C ILE A 103 2.82 3.92 14.29
N PRO A 104 2.43 5.18 14.55
CA PRO A 104 2.21 5.65 15.92
C PRO A 104 1.15 4.82 16.67
N ILE A 105 0.04 4.48 16.01
CA ILE A 105 -1.01 3.61 16.61
C ILE A 105 -0.43 2.22 16.87
N ASN A 106 0.30 1.64 15.92
CA ASN A 106 0.91 0.31 16.08
C ASN A 106 1.90 0.29 17.25
N LYS A 107 2.69 1.36 17.46
CA LYS A 107 3.61 1.47 18.60
C LYS A 107 2.85 1.49 19.93
N ARG A 108 1.73 2.20 20.01
CA ARG A 108 0.90 2.27 21.22
C ARG A 108 0.19 0.95 21.51
N VAL A 109 -0.36 0.27 20.50
CA VAL A 109 -0.97 -1.05 20.68
C VAL A 109 0.07 -2.09 21.16
N ARG A 110 1.33 -1.93 20.76
CA ARG A 110 2.43 -2.85 21.08
C ARG A 110 3.24 -2.47 22.33
N SER A 111 3.01 -1.31 22.95
CA SER A 111 3.81 -0.90 24.11
C SER A 111 3.49 -1.73 25.36
N GLY A 112 2.39 -2.51 25.34
CA GLY A 112 1.89 -3.23 26.51
C GLY A 112 1.18 -2.31 27.53
N GLU A 113 1.10 -1.01 27.23
CA GLU A 113 0.45 -0.01 28.08
C GLU A 113 -1.08 -0.01 27.94
N VAL A 114 -1.60 -0.59 26.85
CA VAL A 114 -3.04 -0.71 26.60
C VAL A 114 -3.56 -1.94 27.33
N THR A 115 -3.99 -1.75 28.58
CA THR A 115 -4.55 -2.81 29.43
C THR A 115 -6.09 -2.84 29.41
N ASP A 116 -6.73 -1.76 28.94
CA ASP A 116 -8.18 -1.66 28.80
C ASP A 116 -8.65 -2.05 27.40
N VAL A 117 -9.66 -2.93 27.34
CA VAL A 117 -10.33 -3.37 26.12
C VAL A 117 -10.98 -2.19 25.38
N ALA A 118 -11.53 -1.21 26.10
CA ALA A 118 -12.19 -0.06 25.47
C ALA A 118 -11.17 0.86 24.77
N GLU A 119 -10.02 1.12 25.41
CA GLU A 119 -8.92 1.86 24.78
C GLU A 119 -8.39 1.12 23.54
N LEU A 120 -8.20 -0.21 23.65
CA LEU A 120 -7.76 -1.03 22.53
C LEU A 120 -8.72 -0.94 21.34
N GLN A 121 -10.02 -1.05 21.58
CA GLN A 121 -11.02 -0.97 20.53
C GLN A 121 -11.07 0.40 19.85
N GLU A 122 -10.85 1.49 20.57
CA GLU A 122 -10.79 2.83 19.98
C GLU A 122 -9.56 3.00 19.08
N LEU A 123 -8.39 2.51 19.52
CA LEU A 123 -7.17 2.50 18.71
C LEU A 123 -7.34 1.66 17.43
N LEU A 124 -7.90 0.45 17.57
CA LEU A 124 -8.19 -0.42 16.43
C LEU A 124 -9.19 0.23 15.48
N ARG A 125 -10.26 0.86 15.98
CA ARG A 125 -11.23 1.58 15.13
C ARG A 125 -10.58 2.67 14.30
N ARG A 126 -9.70 3.49 14.89
CA ARG A 126 -8.93 4.52 14.17
C ARG A 126 -8.00 3.89 13.13
N TRP A 127 -7.30 2.84 13.52
CA TRP A 127 -6.41 2.10 12.62
C TRP A 127 -7.17 1.53 11.41
N MET A 128 -8.38 1.01 11.62
CA MET A 128 -9.25 0.46 10.58
C MET A 128 -9.74 1.55 9.61
N ALA A 129 -10.07 2.74 10.12
CA ALA A 129 -10.42 3.89 9.29
C ALA A 129 -9.25 4.30 8.40
N LEU A 130 -8.04 4.41 8.95
CA LEU A 130 -6.83 4.74 8.19
C LEU A 130 -6.48 3.65 7.13
N ASN A 131 -6.65 2.37 7.47
CA ASN A 131 -6.44 1.31 6.48
C ASN A 131 -7.53 1.27 5.42
N SER A 132 -8.72 1.81 5.67
CA SER A 132 -9.73 1.98 4.61
C SER A 132 -9.25 2.99 3.56
N VAL A 133 -8.61 4.09 3.99
CA VAL A 133 -7.95 5.03 3.07
C VAL A 133 -6.86 4.32 2.26
N ARG A 134 -6.01 3.52 2.92
CA ARG A 134 -4.96 2.74 2.23
C ARG A 134 -5.52 1.70 1.27
N PHE A 135 -6.66 1.09 1.58
CA PHE A 135 -7.32 0.13 0.71
C PHE A 135 -7.73 0.77 -0.62
N TYR A 136 -8.42 1.90 -0.58
CA TYR A 136 -8.81 2.62 -1.80
C TYR A 136 -7.59 3.18 -2.52
N GLY A 137 -6.65 3.77 -1.78
CA GLY A 137 -5.41 4.30 -2.35
C GLY A 137 -4.57 3.24 -3.05
N ALA A 138 -4.42 2.06 -2.45
CA ALA A 138 -3.64 0.96 -3.03
C ALA A 138 -4.32 0.38 -4.26
N THR A 139 -5.65 0.22 -4.22
CA THR A 139 -6.43 -0.25 -5.38
C THR A 139 -6.35 0.75 -6.53
N ALA A 140 -6.50 2.05 -6.26
CA ALA A 140 -6.36 3.08 -7.29
C ALA A 140 -4.94 3.14 -7.86
N THR A 141 -3.91 3.10 -7.00
CA THR A 141 -2.49 3.08 -7.43
C THR A 141 -2.19 1.87 -8.31
N TRP A 142 -2.73 0.71 -7.96
CA TRP A 142 -2.62 -0.50 -8.77
C TRP A 142 -3.31 -0.33 -10.14
N LEU A 143 -4.52 0.22 -10.18
CA LEU A 143 -5.22 0.50 -11.45
C LEU A 143 -4.42 1.46 -12.34
N VAL A 144 -3.77 2.47 -11.76
CA VAL A 144 -2.91 3.41 -12.52
C VAL A 144 -1.78 2.66 -13.21
N ILE A 145 -0.99 1.85 -12.49
CA ILE A 145 0.15 1.17 -13.12
C ILE A 145 -0.28 0.06 -14.10
N ILE A 146 -1.37 -0.65 -13.83
CA ILE A 146 -1.93 -1.61 -14.80
C ILE A 146 -2.43 -0.88 -16.05
N GLY A 147 -3.13 0.25 -15.88
CA GLY A 147 -3.56 1.09 -16.99
C GLY A 147 -2.37 1.56 -17.85
N TYR A 148 -1.27 1.96 -17.22
CA TYR A 148 -0.03 2.30 -17.93
C TYR A 148 0.48 1.13 -18.79
N LEU A 149 0.59 -0.06 -18.22
CA LEU A 149 1.07 -1.25 -18.93
C LEU A 149 0.15 -1.63 -20.11
N VAL A 150 -1.16 -1.54 -19.92
CA VAL A 150 -2.16 -1.83 -20.96
C VAL A 150 -2.06 -0.83 -22.10
N VAL A 151 -2.05 0.47 -21.80
CA VAL A 151 -2.02 1.53 -22.83
C VAL A 151 -0.66 1.57 -23.53
N ARG A 152 0.44 1.49 -22.79
CA ARG A 152 1.79 1.59 -23.37
C ARG A 152 2.17 0.33 -24.17
N GLY A 153 1.69 -0.83 -23.74
CA GLY A 153 1.93 -2.12 -24.38
C GLY A 153 0.98 -2.45 -25.53
N ASP A 154 -0.04 -1.62 -25.77
CA ASP A 154 -1.14 -1.89 -26.71
C ASP A 154 -1.75 -3.29 -26.53
N LEU A 155 -1.94 -3.70 -25.27
CA LEU A 155 -2.40 -5.05 -24.96
C LEU A 155 -3.85 -5.28 -25.39
N VAL A 156 -4.64 -4.21 -25.52
CA VAL A 156 -6.02 -4.32 -26.04
C VAL A 156 -6.02 -4.54 -27.54
N GLY A 157 -5.20 -3.81 -28.30
CA GLY A 157 -5.05 -4.03 -29.74
C GLY A 157 -4.49 -5.42 -30.05
N ALA A 158 -3.65 -5.98 -29.19
CA ALA A 158 -3.15 -7.35 -29.33
C ALA A 158 -4.21 -8.46 -29.12
N LEU A 159 -5.38 -8.14 -28.55
CA LEU A 159 -6.47 -9.08 -28.30
C LEU A 159 -7.54 -9.09 -29.41
N THR A 160 -7.49 -8.13 -30.34
CA THR A 160 -8.46 -7.95 -31.44
C THR A 160 -7.82 -8.24 -32.79
#